data_AF-A5IXF1-F1
#
_entry.id   AF-A5IXF1-F1
#
_cell.length_a   1.000
_cell.length_b   1.000
_cell.length_c   1.000
_cell.angle_alpha   90.00
_cell.angle_beta   90.00
_cell.angle_gamma   90.00
#
_symmetry.space_group_name_H-M   'P 1'
#
loop_
_entity.id
_entity.type
_entity.pdbx_description
1 polymer ?
#
loop_
_entity_poly.entity_id
_entity_poly.type
_entity_poly.pdbx_seq_one_letter_code
_entity_poly.pdbx_strand_id
1 'polypeptide(L)'
;MNKNIKLMNIEIKKLEKLASYDQNKKFRILIIFFLGFLALLTFFMIMFSLVYSKQKTLLITFGVVASLSFLLLVFLIGPFCTLLASSKWMNLLMNKKPGENIWSKYHPGNLSITFNLFIGILVFNMFNGKAMKITKNERKVIESVLLFH
;
A
#
# COMPACT_ATOMS: atom_id res chain seq x y z
N MET A 1 -10.30 21.67 -13.79
CA MET A 1 -10.21 20.22 -14.06
C MET A 1 -8.84 19.93 -14.64
N ASN A 2 -8.02 19.11 -13.98
CA ASN A 2 -6.60 18.98 -14.30
C ASN A 2 -6.38 18.30 -15.68
N LYS A 3 -5.57 18.91 -16.56
CA LYS A 3 -5.29 18.39 -17.93
C LYS A 3 -4.75 16.94 -17.91
N ASN A 4 -4.09 16.56 -16.82
CA ASN A 4 -3.48 15.24 -16.64
C ASN A 4 -4.49 14.08 -16.55
N ILE A 5 -5.71 14.33 -16.06
CA ILE A 5 -6.75 13.30 -15.92
C ILE A 5 -7.42 13.02 -17.28
N LYS A 6 -7.56 14.04 -18.13
CA LYS A 6 -8.08 13.88 -19.50
C LYS A 6 -7.18 13.02 -20.39
N LEU A 7 -5.87 12.97 -20.10
CA LEU A 7 -4.89 12.18 -20.85
C LEU A 7 -4.98 10.67 -20.57
N MET A 8 -5.55 10.26 -19.44
CA MET A 8 -5.53 8.85 -19.03
C MET A 8 -6.58 7.98 -19.74
N ASN A 9 -7.58 8.55 -20.40
CA ASN A 9 -8.75 7.83 -20.94
C ASN A 9 -9.35 6.80 -19.96
N ILE A 10 -9.28 7.10 -18.65
CA ILE A 10 -9.85 6.30 -17.57
C ILE A 10 -11.06 7.06 -17.04
N GLU A 11 -12.13 6.33 -16.72
CA GLU A 11 -13.28 6.90 -16.05
C GLU A 11 -12.87 7.59 -14.74
N ILE A 12 -13.15 8.88 -14.63
CA ILE A 12 -12.78 9.71 -13.48
C ILE A 12 -13.29 9.11 -12.17
N LYS A 13 -14.50 8.54 -12.18
CA LYS A 13 -15.10 7.86 -11.02
C LYS A 13 -14.21 6.75 -10.44
N LYS A 14 -13.48 6.01 -11.27
CA LYS A 14 -12.54 4.97 -10.81
C LYS A 14 -11.33 5.58 -10.11
N LEU A 15 -10.78 6.66 -10.68
CA LEU A 15 -9.63 7.38 -10.13
C LEU A 15 -9.99 8.08 -8.81
N GLU A 16 -11.16 8.71 -8.73
CA GLU A 16 -11.70 9.30 -7.50
C GLU A 16 -11.90 8.24 -6.43
N LYS A 17 -12.47 7.09 -6.79
CA LYS A 17 -12.64 5.98 -5.86
C LYS A 17 -11.30 5.46 -5.36
N LEU A 18 -10.31 5.31 -6.24
CA LEU A 18 -8.96 4.90 -5.85
C LEU A 18 -8.32 5.93 -4.92
N ALA A 19 -8.46 7.24 -5.20
CA ALA A 19 -7.94 8.33 -4.38
C ALA A 19 -8.64 8.43 -3.00
N SER A 20 -9.90 7.98 -2.89
CA SER A 20 -10.69 8.10 -1.67
C SER A 20 -10.17 7.25 -0.49
N TYR A 21 -9.36 6.23 -0.73
CA TYR A 21 -8.84 5.35 0.34
C TYR A 21 -7.85 6.07 1.28
N ASP A 22 -7.15 7.08 0.79
CA ASP A 22 -6.25 7.96 1.57
C ASP A 22 -7.03 8.85 2.54
N GLN A 23 -8.19 9.34 2.09
CA GLN A 23 -9.07 10.17 2.91
C GLN A 23 -9.99 9.34 3.82
N ASN A 24 -10.09 8.03 3.58
CA ASN A 24 -10.94 7.14 4.37
C ASN A 24 -10.36 6.91 5.77
N LYS A 25 -10.89 7.64 6.76
CA LYS A 25 -10.49 7.54 8.17
C LYS A 25 -10.53 6.12 8.71
N LYS A 26 -11.59 5.35 8.41
CA LYS A 26 -11.75 3.97 8.90
C LYS A 26 -10.64 3.06 8.36
N PHE A 27 -10.32 3.22 7.07
CA PHE A 27 -9.25 2.46 6.42
C PHE A 27 -7.87 2.77 7.01
N ARG A 28 -7.57 4.06 7.24
CA ARG A 28 -6.32 4.48 7.88
C ARG A 28 -6.20 3.99 9.32
N ILE A 29 -7.28 4.08 10.11
CA ILE A 29 -7.30 3.58 11.49
C ILE A 29 -7.05 2.08 11.51
N LEU A 30 -7.65 1.32 10.58
CA LEU A 30 -7.40 -0.12 10.47
C LEU A 30 -5.92 -0.41 10.21
N ILE A 31 -5.29 0.30 9.26
CA ILE A 31 -3.86 0.12 8.97
C ILE A 31 -3.00 0.46 10.19
N ILE A 32 -3.28 1.58 10.87
CA ILE A 32 -2.56 1.99 12.08
C ILE A 32 -2.71 0.95 13.19
N PHE A 33 -3.92 0.42 13.38
CA PHE A 33 -4.20 -0.61 14.38
C PHE A 33 -3.39 -1.89 14.12
N PHE A 34 -3.33 -2.35 12.87
CA PHE A 34 -2.52 -3.52 12.49
C PHE A 34 -1.02 -3.28 12.68
N LEU A 35 -0.52 -2.08 12.33
CA LEU A 35 0.88 -1.72 12.57
C LEU A 35 1.20 -1.64 14.07
N GLY A 36 0.28 -1.13 14.89
CA GLY A 36 0.40 -1.11 16.34
C GLY A 36 0.43 -2.52 16.93
N PHE A 37 -0.42 -3.43 16.43
CA PHE A 37 -0.40 -4.84 16.82
C PHE A 37 0.93 -5.52 16.45
N LEU A 38 1.48 -5.22 15.27
CA LEU A 38 2.79 -5.73 14.83
C LEU A 38 3.93 -5.24 15.74
N ALA A 39 3.89 -3.97 16.15
CA ALA A 39 4.86 -3.39 17.08
C ALA A 39 4.78 -4.04 18.47
N LEU A 40 3.56 -4.22 19.00
CA LEU A 40 3.33 -4.92 20.27
C LEU A 40 3.82 -6.36 20.22
N LEU A 41 3.51 -7.10 19.15
CA LEU A 41 3.97 -8.46 18.97
C LEU A 41 5.51 -8.52 18.98
N THR A 42 6.17 -7.61 18.28
CA THR A 42 7.64 -7.52 18.23
C THR A 42 8.22 -7.24 19.61
N PHE A 43 7.61 -6.33 20.37
CA PHE A 43 7.99 -6.04 21.76
C PHE A 43 7.90 -7.29 22.65
N PHE A 44 6.78 -8.03 22.59
CA PHE A 44 6.63 -9.27 23.36
C PHE A 44 7.63 -10.35 22.94
N MET A 45 7.96 -10.44 21.66
CA MET A 45 8.99 -11.38 21.20
C MET A 45 10.37 -11.07 21.78
N ILE A 46 10.75 -9.79 21.81
CA ILE A 46 12.02 -9.35 22.41
C ILE A 46 12.04 -9.68 23.90
N MET A 47 10.96 -9.36 24.62
CA MET A 47 10.85 -9.66 26.06
C MET A 47 10.94 -11.16 26.34
N PHE A 48 10.26 -11.99 25.54
CA PHE A 48 10.32 -13.44 25.68
C PHE A 48 11.73 -13.98 25.44
N SER A 49 12.42 -13.49 24.40
CA SER A 49 13.80 -13.87 24.09
C SER A 49 14.75 -13.55 25.25
N LEU A 50 14.57 -12.42 25.93
CA LEU A 50 15.36 -12.03 27.10
C LEU A 50 15.10 -12.96 28.30
N VAL A 51 13.83 -13.20 28.64
CA VAL A 51 13.42 -14.02 29.80
C VAL A 51 13.86 -15.48 29.65
N TYR A 52 13.71 -16.04 28.45
CA TYR A 52 13.97 -17.46 28.18
C TYR A 52 15.31 -17.72 27.48
N SER A 53 16.22 -16.75 27.52
CA SER A 53 17.55 -16.81 26.86
C SER A 53 18.37 -18.05 27.19
N LYS A 54 18.20 -18.64 28.38
CA LYS A 54 18.91 -19.85 28.81
C LYS A 54 18.25 -21.16 28.35
N GLN A 55 16.97 -21.11 27.95
CA GLN A 55 16.17 -22.29 27.63
C GLN A 55 16.08 -22.46 26.10
N LYS A 56 17.15 -22.98 25.50
CA LYS A 56 17.36 -23.04 24.05
C LYS A 56 16.16 -23.61 23.27
N THR A 57 15.58 -24.72 23.73
CA THR A 57 14.45 -25.38 23.06
C THR A 57 13.20 -24.50 23.01
N LEU A 58 12.88 -23.81 24.11
CA LEU A 58 11.73 -22.91 24.18
C LEU A 58 11.97 -21.66 23.33
N LEU A 59 13.18 -21.12 23.34
CA LEU A 59 13.55 -19.95 22.54
C LEU A 59 13.46 -20.24 21.03
N ILE A 60 13.95 -21.41 20.59
CA ILE A 60 13.85 -21.83 19.18
C ILE A 60 12.38 -22.03 18.78
N THR A 61 11.62 -22.79 19.56
CA THR A 61 10.22 -23.11 19.24
C THR A 61 9.38 -21.83 19.17
N PHE A 62 9.53 -20.95 20.15
CA PHE A 62 8.84 -19.68 20.18
C PHE A 62 9.29 -18.79 19.01
N GLY A 63 10.59 -18.71 18.73
CA GLY A 63 11.13 -17.94 17.61
C GLY A 63 10.53 -18.35 16.26
N VAL A 64 10.39 -19.67 16.01
CA VAL A 64 9.77 -20.18 14.78
C VAL A 64 8.30 -19.77 14.68
N VAL A 65 7.50 -20.01 15.73
CA VAL A 65 6.07 -19.67 15.74
C VAL A 65 5.86 -18.16 15.60
N ALA A 66 6.68 -17.39 16.29
CA ALA A 66 6.74 -15.94 16.23
C ALA A 66 7.02 -15.47 14.79
N SER A 67 8.11 -15.92 14.17
CA SER A 67 8.45 -15.55 12.80
C SER A 67 7.36 -15.90 11.81
N LEU A 68 6.73 -17.07 11.93
CA LEU A 68 5.62 -17.47 11.07
C LEU A 68 4.41 -16.56 11.24
N SER A 69 4.05 -16.24 12.48
CA SER A 69 2.94 -15.33 12.82
C SER A 69 3.21 -13.92 12.29
N PHE A 70 4.44 -13.43 12.43
CA PHE A 70 4.87 -12.14 11.93
C PHE A 70 4.78 -12.07 10.40
N LEU A 71 5.29 -13.08 9.69
CA LEU A 71 5.19 -13.15 8.24
C LEU A 71 3.72 -13.14 7.80
N LEU A 72 2.86 -13.93 8.43
CA LEU A 72 1.44 -13.98 8.12
C LEU A 72 0.76 -12.61 8.30
N LEU A 73 1.08 -11.88 9.37
CA LEU A 73 0.60 -10.52 9.60
C LEU A 73 1.08 -9.54 8.53
N VAL A 74 2.37 -9.58 8.17
CA VAL A 74 2.94 -8.74 7.12
C VAL A 74 2.28 -9.02 5.76
N PHE A 75 2.06 -10.29 5.42
CA PHE A 75 1.37 -10.69 4.19
C PHE A 75 -0.09 -10.22 4.17
N LEU A 76 -0.76 -10.19 5.32
CA LEU A 76 -2.13 -9.71 5.42
C LEU A 76 -2.22 -8.19 5.27
N ILE A 77 -1.34 -7.43 5.93
CA ILE A 77 -1.43 -5.96 5.96
C ILE A 77 -0.75 -5.27 4.76
N GLY A 78 0.33 -5.88 4.24
CA GLY A 78 1.13 -5.32 3.16
C GLY A 78 0.29 -4.86 1.95
N PRO A 79 -0.62 -5.69 1.42
CA PRO A 79 -1.48 -5.31 0.31
C PRO A 79 -2.34 -4.06 0.60
N PHE A 80 -2.85 -3.90 1.82
CA PHE A 80 -3.60 -2.70 2.21
C PHE A 80 -2.74 -1.45 2.29
N CYS A 81 -1.50 -1.59 2.77
CA CYS A 81 -0.51 -0.50 2.74
C CYS A 81 -0.20 -0.07 1.30
N THR A 82 -0.08 -1.02 0.36
CA THR A 82 0.15 -0.70 -1.06
C THR A 82 -1.05 0.01 -1.70
N LEU A 83 -2.28 -0.35 -1.30
CA LEU A 83 -3.50 0.36 -1.72
C LEU A 83 -3.52 1.78 -1.16
N LEU A 84 -3.15 1.98 0.10
CA LEU A 84 -3.05 3.32 0.70
C LEU A 84 -2.01 4.18 -0.03
N ALA A 85 -0.85 3.61 -0.35
CA ALA A 85 0.20 4.30 -1.11
C ALA A 85 -0.29 4.68 -2.51
N SER A 86 -0.92 3.74 -3.24
CA SER A 86 -1.50 3.98 -4.55
C SER A 86 -2.59 5.06 -4.51
N SER A 87 -3.41 5.06 -3.45
CA SER A 87 -4.43 6.08 -3.21
C SER A 87 -3.84 7.46 -2.99
N LYS A 88 -2.74 7.58 -2.22
CA LYS A 88 -2.03 8.84 -2.01
C LYS A 88 -1.48 9.40 -3.31
N TRP A 89 -0.84 8.55 -4.11
CA TRP A 89 -0.32 8.93 -5.43
C TRP A 89 -1.44 9.41 -6.35
N MET A 90 -2.57 8.71 -6.36
CA MET A 90 -3.72 9.12 -7.15
C MET A 90 -4.32 10.45 -6.67
N ASN A 91 -4.47 10.63 -5.35
CA ASN A 91 -4.97 11.87 -4.76
C ASN A 91 -4.06 13.08 -5.09
N LEU A 92 -2.74 12.87 -5.08
CA LEU A 92 -1.75 13.88 -5.50
C LEU A 92 -1.88 14.22 -6.98
N LEU A 93 -1.97 13.21 -7.86
CA LEU A 93 -2.16 13.41 -9.30
C LEU A 93 -3.44 14.19 -9.61
N MET A 94 -4.52 13.88 -8.90
CA MET A 94 -5.81 14.51 -9.13
C MET A 94 -5.83 15.99 -8.71
N ASN A 95 -5.15 16.34 -7.63
CA ASN A 95 -5.15 17.69 -7.05
C ASN A 95 -3.99 18.58 -7.51
N LYS A 96 -3.04 18.06 -8.31
CA LYS A 96 -1.87 18.79 -8.83
C LYS A 96 -2.28 20.09 -9.54
N LYS A 97 -1.66 21.22 -9.21
CA LYS A 97 -1.82 22.45 -10.00
C LYS A 97 -0.97 22.38 -11.27
N PRO A 98 -1.40 22.98 -12.40
CA PRO A 98 -0.60 23.01 -13.62
C PRO A 98 0.76 23.70 -13.34
N GLY A 99 1.87 22.99 -13.61
CA GLY A 99 3.23 23.49 -13.40
C GLY A 99 3.94 23.01 -12.13
N GLU A 100 3.26 22.36 -11.18
CA GLU A 100 3.93 21.72 -10.04
C GLU A 100 4.71 20.49 -10.49
N ASN A 101 5.95 20.32 -10.04
CA ASN A 101 6.72 19.11 -10.29
C ASN A 101 6.55 18.16 -9.10
N ILE A 102 5.79 17.08 -9.25
CA ILE A 102 5.52 16.14 -8.14
C ILE A 102 6.75 15.28 -7.85
N TRP A 103 7.58 15.02 -8.87
CA TRP A 103 8.56 13.93 -8.87
C TRP A 103 10.01 14.38 -8.94
N SER A 104 10.34 15.66 -8.72
CA SER A 104 11.75 16.11 -8.71
C SER A 104 12.61 15.41 -7.64
N LYS A 105 11.99 14.66 -6.70
CA LYS A 105 12.68 13.87 -5.68
C LYS A 105 12.45 12.35 -5.71
N TYR A 106 11.60 11.82 -6.60
CA TYR A 106 11.34 10.38 -6.69
C TYR A 106 11.57 9.91 -8.12
N HIS A 107 12.75 9.31 -8.35
CA HIS A 107 13.25 8.98 -9.67
C HIS A 107 12.37 7.96 -10.45
N PRO A 108 12.27 8.11 -11.78
CA PRO A 108 11.74 7.08 -12.69
C PRO A 108 12.70 5.88 -12.69
N GLY A 109 12.16 4.66 -12.60
CA GLY A 109 12.94 3.41 -12.54
C GLY A 109 12.71 2.58 -11.29
N ASN A 110 11.87 3.05 -10.36
CA ASN A 110 11.66 2.37 -9.10
C ASN A 110 10.66 1.22 -9.28
N LEU A 111 11.16 -0.01 -9.49
CA LEU A 111 10.39 -1.26 -9.47
C LEU A 111 9.39 -1.32 -8.30
N SER A 112 9.73 -0.66 -7.18
CA SER A 112 8.87 -0.49 -6.03
C SER A 112 7.54 0.19 -6.36
N ILE A 113 7.51 1.23 -7.21
CA ILE A 113 6.27 1.94 -7.60
C ILE A 113 5.38 1.02 -8.43
N THR A 114 5.95 0.35 -9.44
CA THR A 114 5.25 -0.64 -10.28
C THR A 114 4.67 -1.77 -9.43
N PHE A 115 5.44 -2.29 -8.48
CA PHE A 115 4.99 -3.35 -7.58
C PHE A 115 3.87 -2.87 -6.64
N ASN A 116 4.03 -1.71 -6.01
CA ASN A 116 3.01 -1.13 -5.14
C ASN A 116 1.70 -0.82 -5.89
N LEU A 117 1.79 -0.31 -7.13
CA LEU A 117 0.63 -0.11 -8.00
C LEU A 117 -0.02 -1.45 -8.38
N PHE A 118 0.79 -2.45 -8.73
CA PHE A 118 0.29 -3.77 -9.08
C PHE A 118 -0.55 -4.38 -7.95
N ILE A 119 0.04 -4.45 -6.74
CA ILE A 119 -0.63 -5.03 -5.57
C ILE A 119 -1.79 -4.11 -5.14
N GLY A 120 -1.59 -2.80 -5.10
CA GLY A 120 -2.63 -1.84 -4.71
C GLY A 120 -3.87 -1.92 -5.60
N ILE A 121 -3.69 -2.00 -6.92
CA ILE A 121 -4.80 -2.16 -7.87
C ILE A 121 -5.44 -3.54 -7.77
N LEU A 122 -4.67 -4.59 -7.50
CA LEU A 122 -5.22 -5.93 -7.26
C LEU A 122 -6.18 -5.90 -6.06
N VAL A 123 -5.73 -5.32 -4.93
CA VAL A 123 -6.54 -5.17 -3.72
C VAL A 123 -7.76 -4.28 -3.97
N PHE A 124 -7.59 -3.17 -4.68
CA PHE A 124 -8.69 -2.32 -5.11
C PHE A 124 -9.75 -3.09 -5.91
N ASN A 125 -9.32 -3.91 -6.88
CA ASN A 125 -10.20 -4.72 -7.70
C ASN A 125 -10.89 -5.86 -6.92
N MET A 126 -10.31 -6.32 -5.80
CA MET A 126 -10.96 -7.28 -4.90
C MET A 126 -12.10 -6.64 -4.11
N PHE A 127 -11.94 -5.37 -3.68
CA PHE A 127 -12.96 -4.66 -2.91
C PHE A 127 -14.04 -3.97 -3.74
N ASN A 128 -13.87 -3.86 -5.06
CA ASN A 128 -14.79 -3.13 -5.92
C ASN A 128 -15.42 -4.03 -6.99
N GLY A 129 -16.68 -3.72 -7.35
CA GLY A 129 -17.44 -4.45 -8.37
C GLY A 129 -16.86 -4.30 -9.78
N LYS A 130 -17.29 -5.15 -10.72
CA LYS A 130 -16.75 -5.23 -12.10
C LYS A 130 -16.65 -3.87 -12.81
N ALA A 131 -17.65 -3.00 -12.66
CA ALA A 131 -17.67 -1.67 -13.29
C ALA A 131 -16.56 -0.73 -12.77
N MET A 132 -16.13 -0.90 -11.52
CA MET A 132 -15.10 -0.08 -10.89
C MET A 132 -13.70 -0.68 -11.00
N LYS A 133 -13.53 -1.85 -11.65
CA LYS A 133 -12.21 -2.47 -11.77
C LYS A 133 -11.30 -1.65 -12.70
N ILE A 134 -10.04 -1.53 -12.29
CA ILE A 134 -8.95 -1.02 -13.12
C ILE A 134 -8.37 -2.21 -13.89
N THR A 135 -8.44 -2.13 -15.21
CA THR A 135 -7.90 -3.13 -16.15
C THR A 135 -6.38 -3.04 -16.22
N LYS A 136 -5.76 -4.05 -16.85
CA LYS A 136 -4.31 -4.09 -17.06
C LYS A 136 -3.82 -2.91 -17.92
N ASN A 137 -4.60 -2.47 -18.90
CA ASN A 137 -4.26 -1.33 -19.76
C ASN A 137 -4.37 -0.01 -18.99
N GLU A 138 -5.46 0.20 -18.25
CA GLU A 138 -5.64 1.39 -17.40
C GLU A 138 -4.52 1.48 -16.34
N ARG A 139 -4.10 0.36 -15.74
CA ARG A 139 -2.95 0.33 -14.83
C ARG A 139 -1.66 0.80 -15.50
N LYS A 140 -1.35 0.31 -16.70
CA LYS A 140 -0.13 0.72 -17.43
C LYS A 140 -0.14 2.21 -17.73
N VAL A 141 -1.30 2.78 -18.03
CA VAL A 141 -1.46 4.22 -18.22
C VAL A 141 -1.19 4.96 -16.91
N ILE A 142 -1.79 4.55 -15.80
CA ILE A 142 -1.52 5.14 -14.47
C ILE A 142 -0.03 5.06 -14.11
N GLU A 143 0.60 3.90 -14.33
CA GLU A 143 2.02 3.68 -14.10
C GLU A 143 2.90 4.61 -14.95
N SER A 144 2.59 4.75 -16.24
CA SER A 144 3.31 5.67 -17.12
C SER A 144 3.20 7.13 -16.67
N VAL A 145 2.03 7.57 -16.22
CA VAL A 145 1.87 8.94 -15.72
C VAL A 145 2.60 9.13 -14.39
N LEU A 146 2.63 8.13 -13.52
CA LEU A 146 3.34 8.21 -12.24
C LEU A 146 4.87 8.18 -12.38
N LEU A 147 5.40 7.51 -13.40
CA LEU A 147 6.85 7.38 -13.62
C LEU A 147 7.44 8.51 -14.45
N PHE A 148 6.67 9.10 -15.38
CA PHE A 148 7.21 10.02 -16.39
C PHE A 148 6.72 11.49 -16.26
N HIS A 149 5.92 11.83 -15.23
CA HIS A 149 5.36 13.19 -15.01
C HIS A 149 5.18 13.56 -13.54
#